data_AF-A0A352JRD7-F1
#
_entry.id   AF-A0A352JRD7-F1
#
_cell.length_a   1.000
_cell.length_b   1.000
_cell.length_c   1.000
_cell.angle_alpha   90.00
_cell.angle_beta   90.00
_cell.angle_gamma   90.00
#
_symmetry.space_group_name_H-M   'P 1'
#
loop_
_entity.id
_entity.type
_entity.pdbx_description
1 polymer ?
#
loop_
_entity_poly.entity_id
_entity_poly.type
_entity_poly.pdbx_seq_one_letter_code
_entity_poly.pdbx_strand_id
1 'polypeptide(L)'
;LDSLHDGAWHILGRWHREVGKKPKLFRIPLGLGEANKKDAISFMQKAVILNPTLINHRLEMGITYLEYGMKTEARAEFGQCLSLPGHGPVDDKYKEEAKKYLAGMDKK
;
A
#
# COMPACT_ATOMS: atom_id res chain seq x y z
N LEU A 1 -3.77 19.59 6.83
CA LEU A 1 -3.92 18.14 7.12
C LEU A 1 -3.63 17.95 8.60
N ASP A 2 -4.50 17.26 9.32
CA ASP A 2 -4.08 16.69 10.61
C ASP A 2 -2.98 15.66 10.30
N SER A 3 -1.76 15.95 10.77
CA SER A 3 -0.58 15.15 10.47
C SER A 3 -0.58 13.78 11.15
N LEU A 4 -1.50 13.55 12.09
CA LEU A 4 -1.62 12.32 12.86
C LEU A 4 -2.69 11.37 12.33
N HIS A 5 -3.49 11.77 11.34
CA HIS A 5 -4.51 10.90 10.76
C HIS A 5 -3.88 9.90 9.78
N ASP A 6 -3.75 8.64 10.20
CA ASP A 6 -3.17 7.55 9.41
C ASP A 6 -3.88 7.35 8.06
N GLY A 7 -5.21 7.52 8.03
CA GLY A 7 -6.01 7.41 6.81
C GLY A 7 -5.64 8.46 5.73
N ALA A 8 -5.20 9.66 6.13
CA ALA A 8 -4.79 10.68 5.17
C ALA A 8 -3.48 10.29 4.48
N TRP A 9 -2.51 9.78 5.25
CA TRP A 9 -1.25 9.27 4.71
C TRP A 9 -1.47 8.05 3.81
N HIS A 10 -2.42 7.17 4.18
CA HIS A 10 -2.81 6.03 3.35
C HIS A 10 -3.32 6.48 1.98
N ILE A 11 -4.28 7.41 1.95
CA ILE A 11 -4.87 7.91 0.71
C ILE A 11 -3.81 8.60 -0.16
N LEU A 12 -2.91 9.39 0.43
CA LEU A 12 -1.81 10.01 -0.30
C LEU A 12 -0.84 8.97 -0.88
N GLY A 13 -0.44 7.97 -0.10
CA GLY A 13 0.42 6.88 -0.57
C GLY A 13 -0.20 6.13 -1.75
N ARG A 14 -1.49 5.79 -1.63
CA ARG A 14 -2.25 5.13 -2.70
C ARG A 14 -2.36 6.01 -3.94
N TRP A 15 -2.66 7.30 -3.80
CA TRP A 15 -2.71 8.22 -4.94
C TRP A 15 -1.38 8.29 -5.69
N HIS A 16 -0.27 8.45 -4.96
CA HIS A 16 1.07 8.47 -5.56
C HIS A 16 1.38 7.16 -6.29
N ARG A 17 0.94 6.01 -5.75
CA ARG A 17 1.08 4.69 -6.40
C ARG A 17 0.31 4.62 -7.71
N GLU A 18 -1.00 4.82 -7.67
CA GLU A 18 -1.90 4.64 -8.81
C GLU A 18 -1.59 5.62 -9.95
N VAL A 19 -1.29 6.86 -9.59
CA VAL A 19 -1.02 7.92 -10.56
C VAL A 19 0.44 7.86 -11.02
N GLY A 20 1.38 7.64 -10.11
CA GLY A 20 2.83 7.69 -10.39
C GLY A 20 3.29 6.62 -11.38
N LYS A 21 2.57 5.49 -11.48
CA LYS A 21 2.86 4.42 -12.46
C LYS A 21 2.51 4.78 -13.91
N LYS A 22 1.71 5.82 -14.13
CA LYS A 22 1.38 6.30 -15.48
C LYS A 22 2.53 7.16 -16.03
N PRO A 23 2.78 7.18 -17.35
CA PRO A 23 3.85 8.02 -17.92
C PRO A 23 3.66 9.49 -17.56
N LYS A 24 4.73 10.14 -17.10
CA LYS A 24 4.68 11.51 -16.54
C LYS A 24 4.19 12.56 -17.54
N LEU A 25 4.50 12.40 -18.83
CA LEU A 25 4.08 13.31 -19.89
C LEU A 25 2.55 13.45 -20.00
N PHE A 26 1.80 12.37 -19.78
CA PHE A 26 0.33 12.42 -19.79
C PHE A 26 -0.27 13.02 -18.51
N ARG A 27 0.53 13.14 -17.45
CA ARG A 27 0.08 13.60 -16.12
C ARG A 27 0.32 15.08 -15.87
N ILE A 28 1.40 15.63 -16.44
CA ILE A 28 1.75 17.05 -16.24
C ILE A 28 0.61 17.99 -16.69
N PRO A 29 -0.01 17.83 -17.88
CA PRO A 29 -1.11 18.71 -18.31
C PRO A 29 -2.35 18.65 -17.40
N LEU A 30 -2.48 17.57 -16.63
CA LEU A 30 -3.59 17.35 -15.69
C LEU A 30 -3.27 17.80 -14.26
N GLY A 31 -2.10 18.41 -14.02
CA GLY A 31 -1.66 18.78 -12.66
C GLY A 31 -1.23 17.58 -11.80
N LEU A 32 -0.98 16.42 -12.40
CA LEU A 32 -0.66 15.16 -11.70
C LEU A 32 0.84 14.81 -11.76
N GLY A 33 1.69 15.82 -11.98
CA GLY A 33 3.14 15.66 -12.17
C GLY A 33 3.89 15.19 -10.93
N GLU A 34 3.36 15.49 -9.74
CA GLU A 34 3.97 15.19 -8.44
C GLU A 34 3.90 13.69 -8.07
N ALA A 35 2.95 12.94 -8.63
CA ALA A 35 2.81 11.53 -8.31
C ALA A 35 4.06 10.73 -8.70
N ASN A 36 4.62 9.99 -7.73
CA ASN A 36 5.90 9.30 -7.86
C ASN A 36 6.04 8.14 -6.84
N LYS A 37 6.97 7.21 -7.12
CA LYS A 37 7.26 6.02 -6.29
C LYS A 37 7.74 6.36 -4.88
N LYS A 38 8.61 7.36 -4.74
CA LYS A 38 9.26 7.70 -3.46
C LYS A 38 8.19 8.11 -2.43
N ASP A 39 7.29 8.98 -2.84
CA ASP A 39 6.24 9.49 -1.97
C ASP A 39 5.13 8.45 -1.73
N ALA A 40 4.83 7.59 -2.71
CA ALA A 40 3.92 6.45 -2.51
C ALA A 40 4.37 5.58 -1.32
N ILE A 41 5.66 5.22 -1.30
CA ILE A 41 6.26 4.41 -0.23
C ILE A 41 6.32 5.21 1.07
N SER A 42 6.83 6.44 1.03
CA SER A 42 6.99 7.28 2.23
C SER A 42 5.67 7.53 2.96
N PHE A 43 4.61 7.86 2.24
CA PHE A 43 3.30 8.12 2.85
C PHE A 43 2.63 6.84 3.34
N MET A 44 2.74 5.73 2.62
CA MET A 44 2.21 4.46 3.10
C MET A 44 2.96 3.96 4.35
N GLN A 45 4.27 4.14 4.42
CA GLN A 45 5.06 3.87 5.63
C GLN A 45 4.58 4.71 6.82
N LYS A 46 4.29 5.99 6.62
CA LYS A 46 3.72 6.84 7.68
C LYS A 46 2.36 6.33 8.16
N ALA A 47 1.48 5.91 7.25
CA ALA A 47 0.19 5.33 7.62
C ALA A 47 0.37 4.09 8.52
N VAL A 48 1.27 3.19 8.12
CA VAL A 48 1.62 1.99 8.89
C VAL A 48 2.27 2.33 10.24
N ILE A 49 3.14 3.33 10.32
CA ILE A 49 3.78 3.75 11.58
C ILE A 49 2.74 4.30 12.56
N LEU A 50 1.78 5.09 12.06
CA LEU A 50 0.73 5.69 12.89
C LEU A 50 -0.28 4.66 13.39
N ASN A 51 -0.61 3.65 12.57
CA ASN A 51 -1.49 2.55 12.97
C ASN A 51 -0.94 1.20 12.48
N PRO A 52 0.00 0.58 13.24
CA PRO A 52 0.68 -0.64 12.81
C PRO A 52 -0.20 -1.89 12.86
N THR A 53 -1.33 -1.81 13.55
CA THR A 53 -2.29 -2.91 13.75
C THR A 53 -3.45 -2.89 12.74
N LEU A 54 -3.58 -1.84 11.92
CA LEU A 54 -4.63 -1.79 10.92
C LEU A 54 -4.26 -2.67 9.71
N ILE A 55 -5.01 -3.75 9.54
CA ILE A 55 -4.79 -4.76 8.50
C ILE A 55 -4.78 -4.13 7.09
N ASN A 56 -5.67 -3.18 6.82
CA ASN A 56 -5.74 -2.49 5.54
C ASN A 56 -4.41 -1.78 5.20
N HIS A 57 -3.75 -1.13 6.16
CA HIS A 57 -2.48 -0.44 5.92
C HIS A 57 -1.37 -1.41 5.56
N ARG A 58 -1.32 -2.58 6.22
CA ARG A 58 -0.35 -3.65 5.89
C ARG A 58 -0.60 -4.22 4.50
N LEU A 59 -1.86 -4.50 4.16
CA LEU A 59 -2.24 -4.96 2.83
C LEU A 59 -1.80 -3.95 1.75
N GLU A 60 -2.18 -2.69 1.90
CA GLU A 60 -1.91 -1.65 0.90
C GLU A 60 -0.42 -1.28 0.82
N MET A 61 0.34 -1.43 1.90
CA MET A 61 1.81 -1.36 1.88
C MET A 61 2.41 -2.50 1.05
N GLY A 62 1.95 -3.74 1.26
CA GLY A 62 2.37 -4.90 0.49
C GLY A 62 2.06 -4.75 -1.01
N ILE A 63 0.86 -4.28 -1.35
CA ILE A 63 0.47 -3.96 -2.74
C ILE A 63 1.41 -2.90 -3.32
N THR A 64 1.66 -1.82 -2.56
CA THR A 64 2.56 -0.75 -3.00
C THR A 64 3.96 -1.26 -3.33
N TYR A 65 4.55 -2.08 -2.46
CA TYR A 65 5.84 -2.69 -2.72
C TYR A 65 5.80 -3.61 -3.95
N LEU A 66 4.77 -4.45 -4.07
CA LEU A 66 4.63 -5.39 -5.18
C LEU A 66 4.53 -4.68 -6.53
N GLU A 67 3.72 -3.63 -6.62
CA GLU A 67 3.54 -2.86 -7.84
C GLU A 67 4.80 -2.13 -8.32
N TYR A 68 5.72 -1.86 -7.39
CA TYR A 68 7.03 -1.27 -7.68
C TYR A 68 8.16 -2.31 -7.76
N GLY A 69 7.82 -3.60 -7.85
CA GLY A 69 8.76 -4.71 -8.05
C GLY A 69 9.52 -5.15 -6.79
N MET A 70 9.20 -4.60 -5.62
CA MET A 70 9.86 -4.87 -4.34
C MET A 70 9.27 -6.12 -3.69
N LYS A 71 9.53 -7.29 -4.30
CA LYS A 71 8.87 -8.56 -3.94
C LYS A 71 9.18 -9.01 -2.51
N THR A 72 10.40 -8.80 -2.02
CA THR A 72 10.81 -9.24 -0.68
C THR A 72 10.05 -8.46 0.39
N GLU A 73 9.97 -7.14 0.23
CA GLU A 73 9.26 -6.23 1.12
C GLU A 73 7.74 -6.45 1.03
N ALA A 74 7.21 -6.67 -0.16
CA ALA A 74 5.81 -7.03 -0.35
C ALA A 74 5.44 -8.31 0.42
N ARG A 75 6.25 -9.37 0.29
CA ARG A 75 6.03 -10.64 1.02
C ARG A 75 6.04 -10.42 2.54
N ALA A 76 6.97 -9.58 3.03
CA ALA A 76 7.04 -9.25 4.45
C ALA A 76 5.75 -8.56 4.94
N GLU A 77 5.27 -7.53 4.24
CA GLU A 77 4.05 -6.81 4.63
C GLU A 77 2.78 -7.67 4.51
N PHE A 78 2.66 -8.52 3.49
CA PHE A 78 1.57 -9.48 3.42
C PHE A 78 1.63 -10.50 4.57
N GLY A 79 2.82 -10.94 4.97
CA GLY A 79 3.01 -11.77 6.16
C GLY A 79 2.53 -11.08 7.43
N GLN A 80 2.87 -9.79 7.61
CA GLN A 80 2.38 -8.98 8.74
C GLN A 80 0.86 -8.78 8.70
N CYS A 81 0.28 -8.55 7.51
CA CYS A 81 -1.17 -8.47 7.32
C CYS A 81 -1.88 -9.72 7.83
N LEU A 82 -1.31 -10.91 7.57
CA LEU A 82 -1.88 -12.20 8.00
C LEU A 82 -1.68 -12.50 9.49
N SER A 83 -0.62 -11.97 10.11
CA SER A 83 -0.30 -12.22 11.52
C SER A 83 -1.16 -11.40 12.50
N LEU A 84 -1.67 -10.25 12.07
CA LEU A 84 -2.51 -9.38 12.90
C LEU A 84 -3.86 -10.05 13.24
N PRO A 85 -4.45 -9.81 14.43
CA PRO A 85 -5.80 -10.29 14.74
C PRO A 85 -6.84 -9.58 13.85
N GLY A 86 -7.78 -10.34 13.29
CA GLY A 86 -8.90 -9.78 12.51
C GLY A 86 -10.10 -9.51 13.41
N HIS A 87 -10.78 -8.38 13.22
CA HIS A 87 -11.89 -7.96 14.07
C HIS A 87 -13.25 -7.94 13.36
N GLY A 88 -13.32 -8.41 12.11
CA GLY A 88 -14.58 -8.59 11.41
C GLY A 88 -14.44 -8.94 9.92
N PRO A 89 -15.58 -9.03 9.20
CA PRO A 89 -15.61 -9.51 7.82
C PRO A 89 -14.78 -8.69 6.82
N VAL A 90 -14.53 -7.41 7.12
CA VAL A 90 -13.68 -6.54 6.28
C VAL A 90 -12.21 -6.93 6.41
N ASP A 91 -11.75 -7.19 7.63
CA ASP A 91 -10.37 -7.64 7.89
C ASP A 91 -10.11 -9.02 7.28
N ASP A 92 -11.09 -9.91 7.35
CA ASP A 92 -11.00 -11.23 6.72
C ASP A 92 -10.82 -11.11 5.21
N LYS A 93 -11.56 -10.19 4.55
CA LYS A 93 -11.38 -9.92 3.12
C LYS A 93 -9.97 -9.44 2.80
N TYR A 94 -9.41 -8.53 3.59
CA TYR A 94 -8.04 -8.03 3.37
C TYR A 94 -6.98 -9.13 3.57
N LYS A 95 -7.17 -10.00 4.55
CA LYS A 95 -6.29 -11.17 4.73
C LYS A 95 -6.39 -12.15 3.57
N GLU A 96 -7.60 -12.45 3.10
CA GLU A 96 -7.78 -13.30 1.93
C GLU A 96 -7.14 -12.70 0.67
N GLU A 97 -7.18 -11.38 0.53
CA GLU A 97 -6.49 -10.68 -0.55
C GLU A 97 -4.95 -10.78 -0.41
N ALA A 98 -4.40 -10.59 0.79
CA ALA A 98 -2.97 -10.78 1.04
C ALA A 98 -2.51 -12.22 0.71
N LYS A 99 -3.31 -13.25 1.06
CA LYS A 99 -3.03 -14.65 0.69
C LYS A 99 -2.99 -14.84 -0.82
N LYS A 100 -3.90 -14.23 -1.58
CA LYS A 100 -3.93 -14.30 -3.05
C LYS A 100 -2.67 -13.66 -3.65
N TYR A 101 -2.23 -12.53 -3.13
CA TYR A 101 -0.99 -11.91 -3.57
C TYR A 101 0.22 -12.80 -3.33
N LEU A 102 0.37 -13.36 -2.12
CA LEU A 102 1.44 -14.30 -1.80
C LEU A 102 1.44 -15.52 -2.72
N ALA A 103 0.29 -16.17 -2.88
CA ALA A 103 0.14 -17.33 -3.77
C ALA A 103 0.44 -17.00 -5.25
N GLY A 104 0.14 -15.77 -5.69
CA GLY A 104 0.49 -15.30 -7.03
C GLY A 104 1.98 -15.00 -7.21
N MET A 105 2.68 -14.65 -6.13
CA MET A 105 4.12 -14.38 -6.14
C MET A 105 4.97 -15.66 -6.21
N ASP A 106 4.49 -16.76 -5.63
CA ASP A 106 5.22 -18.04 -5.61
C ASP A 106 5.09 -18.84 -6.91
N LYS A 107 4.15 -18.46 -7.79
CA LYS A 107 3.89 -19.12 -9.09
C LYS A 107 4.73 -18.56 -10.25
N LYS A 108 5.64 -17.62 -10.00
CA LYS A 108 6.43 -16.89 -11.01
C LYS A 108 7.91 -16.91 -10.69
#